data_AF-A0A927R4E9-F1
#
_entry.id   AF-A0A927R4E9-F1
#
_cell.length_a   1.000
_cell.length_b   1.000
_cell.length_c   1.000
_cell.angle_alpha   90.00
_cell.angle_beta   90.00
_cell.angle_gamma   90.00
#
_symmetry.space_group_name_H-M   'P 1'
#
loop_
_entity.id
_entity.type
_entity.pdbx_description
1 polymer ?
#
loop_
_entity_poly.entity_id
_entity_poly.type
_entity_poly.pdbx_seq_one_letter_code
_entity_poly.pdbx_strand_id
1 'polypeptide(L)'
;MVKATKQRYWVGDQKVDLKALYRLATPCQGEKGVIRSIQTSMTTTGVPVKIVFIQNRNKKREWLAILSTDCTLTEKEIVRIYGMRWDIEVFFKVTKSLLKLQKEFQGRSYDLLISHTTIVFARYIVLSWQNRCNTDDRTIGGLFFELCDEVNELDWVVALQQLIELIQDVLKETNSKLKKLIESQLTQWMAGLPSYIKAYLPISSCES
;
A
#
# COMPACT_ATOMS: atom_id res chain seq x y z
N MET A 1 -3.05 16.96 13.50
CA MET A 1 -4.11 17.86 13.03
C MET A 1 -4.00 19.16 13.78
N VAL A 2 -4.06 20.26 13.05
CA VAL A 2 -3.93 21.62 13.59
C VAL A 2 -5.31 22.10 14.00
N LYS A 3 -5.43 22.59 15.24
CA LYS A 3 -6.62 23.30 15.71
C LYS A 3 -6.44 24.80 15.47
N ALA A 4 -7.54 25.51 15.26
CA ALA A 4 -7.52 26.98 15.21
C ALA A 4 -7.22 27.53 16.61
N THR A 5 -5.94 27.73 16.91
CA THR A 5 -5.43 28.30 18.16
C THR A 5 -4.89 29.71 17.94
N LYS A 6 -4.20 30.28 18.94
CA LYS A 6 -3.47 31.56 18.82
C LYS A 6 -2.18 31.44 17.97
N GLN A 7 -1.85 30.24 17.49
CA GLN A 7 -0.68 30.01 16.62
C GLN A 7 -0.77 30.86 15.34
N ARG A 8 0.39 31.36 14.91
CA ARG A 8 0.56 32.15 13.68
C ARG A 8 1.64 31.53 12.78
N TYR A 9 1.52 31.82 11.49
CA TYR A 9 2.37 31.30 10.42
C TYR A 9 2.85 32.46 9.56
N TRP A 10 4.08 32.34 9.04
CA TRP A 10 4.70 33.31 8.16
C TRP A 10 4.35 33.03 6.70
N VAL A 11 3.68 33.96 6.06
CA VAL A 11 3.46 33.93 4.60
C VAL A 11 4.03 35.25 4.05
N GLY A 12 5.23 35.18 3.47
CA GLY A 12 6.04 36.38 3.22
C GLY A 12 6.30 37.14 4.52
N ASP A 13 6.06 38.45 4.52
CA ASP A 13 6.24 39.33 5.68
C ASP A 13 5.01 39.40 6.61
N GLN A 14 3.95 38.64 6.32
CA GLN A 14 2.71 38.68 7.10
C GLN A 14 2.57 37.49 8.04
N LYS A 15 2.12 37.76 9.27
CA LYS A 15 1.72 36.76 10.26
C LYS A 15 0.24 36.47 10.12
N VAL A 16 -0.09 35.26 9.68
CA VAL A 16 -1.48 34.86 9.41
C VAL A 16 -1.96 33.76 10.36
N ASP A 17 -3.27 33.70 10.58
CA ASP A 17 -3.92 32.61 11.31
C ASP A 17 -4.24 31.43 10.38
N LEU A 18 -4.73 30.32 10.93
CA LEU A 18 -5.03 29.12 10.15
C LEU A 18 -6.13 29.34 9.08
N LYS A 19 -7.09 30.25 9.32
CA LYS A 19 -8.19 30.52 8.38
C LYS A 19 -7.72 31.37 7.21
N ALA A 20 -6.89 32.38 7.49
CA ALA A 20 -6.21 33.17 6.48
C ALA A 20 -5.24 32.29 5.66
N LEU A 21 -4.51 31.39 6.33
CA LEU A 21 -3.64 30.42 5.67
C LEU A 21 -4.41 29.54 4.66
N TYR A 22 -5.60 29.07 5.03
CA TYR A 22 -6.47 28.32 4.11
C TYR A 22 -6.83 29.11 2.85
N ARG A 23 -7.09 30.42 2.98
CA ARG A 23 -7.43 31.30 1.84
C ARG A 23 -6.23 31.53 0.92
N LEU A 24 -5.04 31.63 1.49
CA LEU A 24 -3.78 31.86 0.77
C LEU A 24 -3.19 30.57 0.17
N ALA A 25 -3.62 29.39 0.65
CA ALA A 25 -3.10 28.11 0.21
C ALA A 25 -3.50 27.78 -1.23
N THR A 26 -2.58 27.12 -1.95
CA THR A 26 -2.75 26.73 -3.35
C THR A 26 -3.76 25.57 -3.45
N PRO A 27 -4.73 25.62 -4.38
CA PRO A 27 -5.61 24.48 -4.66
C PRO A 27 -4.81 23.27 -5.14
N CYS A 28 -5.07 22.11 -4.56
CA CYS A 28 -4.49 20.85 -5.05
C CYS A 28 -5.40 20.29 -6.15
N GLN A 29 -4.87 20.10 -7.36
CA GLN A 29 -5.61 19.42 -8.43
C GLN A 29 -5.24 17.94 -8.47
N GLY A 30 -6.25 17.07 -8.62
CA GLY A 30 -6.06 15.64 -8.91
C GLY A 30 -6.50 14.66 -7.82
N GLU A 31 -6.69 15.07 -6.56
CA GLU A 31 -6.96 14.11 -5.48
C GLU A 31 -8.28 14.36 -4.72
N LYS A 32 -9.11 13.31 -4.61
CA LYS A 32 -10.36 13.34 -3.86
C LYS A 32 -10.09 13.56 -2.36
N GLY A 33 -10.50 14.71 -1.85
CA GLY A 33 -10.53 15.03 -0.42
C GLY A 33 -9.35 15.87 0.08
N VAL A 34 -8.32 16.12 -0.72
CA VAL A 34 -7.31 17.15 -0.45
C VAL A 34 -7.74 18.43 -1.17
N ILE A 35 -7.93 19.51 -0.41
CA ILE A 35 -8.48 20.76 -0.94
C ILE A 35 -7.34 21.71 -1.34
N ARG A 36 -6.43 21.97 -0.42
CA ARG A 36 -5.35 22.97 -0.56
C ARG A 36 -4.12 22.56 0.22
N SER A 37 -2.96 23.04 -0.20
CA SER A 37 -1.72 22.92 0.57
C SER A 37 -0.89 24.20 0.51
N ILE A 38 -0.04 24.40 1.52
CA ILE A 38 0.87 25.53 1.60
C ILE A 38 2.10 25.15 2.43
N GLN A 39 3.27 25.62 1.99
CA GLN A 39 4.50 25.58 2.77
C GLN A 39 4.72 26.95 3.41
N THR A 40 5.02 26.96 4.71
CA THR A 40 5.12 28.16 5.54
C THR A 40 6.04 27.87 6.72
N SER A 41 6.38 28.88 7.54
CA SER A 41 7.13 28.67 8.77
C SER A 41 6.32 29.11 9.98
N MET A 42 6.45 28.39 11.09
CA MET A 42 5.77 28.74 12.34
C MET A 42 6.39 30.01 12.95
N THR A 43 5.56 30.98 13.35
CA THR A 43 6.09 32.24 13.90
C THR A 43 6.80 32.06 15.24
N THR A 44 6.38 31.08 16.03
CA THR A 44 6.90 30.86 17.40
C THR A 44 8.26 30.17 17.40
N THR A 45 8.49 29.25 16.48
CA THR A 45 9.67 28.38 16.47
C THR A 45 10.56 28.56 15.23
N GLY A 46 10.08 29.26 14.20
CA GLY A 46 10.79 29.41 12.92
C GLY A 46 10.83 28.14 12.06
N VAL A 47 10.27 27.02 12.55
CA VAL A 47 10.34 25.72 11.87
C VAL A 47 9.52 25.76 10.57
N PRO A 48 10.10 25.32 9.43
CA PRO A 48 9.38 25.17 8.18
C PRO A 48 8.39 24.01 8.30
N VAL A 49 7.18 24.24 7.79
CA VAL A 49 6.07 23.31 7.86
C VAL A 49 5.27 23.32 6.57
N LYS A 50 4.76 22.15 6.21
CA LYS A 50 3.77 21.97 5.15
C LYS A 50 2.41 21.71 5.78
N ILE A 51 1.43 22.53 5.43
CA ILE A 51 0.06 22.42 5.94
C ILE A 51 -0.85 21.98 4.79
N VAL A 52 -1.55 20.88 5.02
CA VAL A 52 -2.47 20.25 4.07
C VAL A 52 -3.89 20.36 4.61
N PHE A 53 -4.78 20.94 3.82
CA PHE A 53 -6.19 21.09 4.12
C PHE A 53 -6.98 20.00 3.42
N ILE A 54 -7.71 19.21 4.21
CA ILE A 54 -8.53 18.10 3.74
C ILE A 54 -10.01 18.36 4.00
N GLN A 55 -10.87 17.80 3.16
CA GLN A 55 -12.31 17.87 3.36
C GLN A 55 -12.72 16.98 4.53
N ASN A 56 -13.53 17.54 5.44
CA ASN A 56 -14.09 16.75 6.52
C ASN A 56 -15.17 15.80 5.96
N ARG A 57 -14.96 14.49 6.11
CA ARG A 57 -15.89 13.45 5.63
C ARG A 57 -17.24 13.48 6.36
N ASN A 58 -17.24 13.79 7.65
CA ASN A 58 -18.45 13.84 8.48
C ASN A 58 -19.22 15.14 8.26
N LYS A 59 -18.51 16.24 7.97
CA LYS A 59 -19.09 17.57 7.77
C LYS A 59 -18.51 18.23 6.52
N LYS A 60 -19.11 17.96 5.35
CA LYS A 60 -18.57 18.37 4.03
C LYS A 60 -18.29 19.87 3.85
N ARG A 61 -18.91 20.75 4.64
CA ARG A 61 -18.70 22.20 4.64
C ARG A 61 -17.49 22.64 5.46
N GLU A 62 -16.96 21.77 6.31
CA GLU A 62 -15.78 22.02 7.14
C GLU A 62 -14.53 21.37 6.50
N TRP A 63 -13.37 21.93 6.81
CA TRP A 63 -12.07 21.37 6.47
C TRP A 63 -11.29 21.02 7.74
N LEU A 64 -10.35 20.09 7.60
CA LEU A 64 -9.37 19.75 8.64
C LEU A 64 -7.99 20.12 8.12
N ALA A 65 -7.10 20.56 9.02
CA ALA A 65 -5.72 20.87 8.68
C ALA A 65 -4.77 19.84 9.29
N ILE A 66 -3.85 19.32 8.49
CA ILE A 66 -2.75 18.46 8.92
C ILE A 66 -1.45 19.23 8.67
N LEU A 67 -0.55 19.20 9.64
CA LEU A 67 0.75 19.85 9.56
C LEU A 67 1.82 18.77 9.58
N SER A 68 2.79 18.91 8.69
CA SER A 68 4.03 18.14 8.63
C SER A 68 5.21 19.09 8.77
N THR A 69 6.22 18.70 9.55
CA THR A 69 7.53 19.37 9.59
C THR A 69 8.42 18.94 8.43
N ASP A 70 8.20 17.73 7.91
CA ASP A 70 8.84 17.28 6.69
C ASP A 70 8.08 17.84 5.49
N CYS A 71 8.73 18.79 4.81
CA CYS A 71 8.19 19.51 3.67
C CYS A 71 8.41 18.78 2.33
N THR A 72 9.22 17.71 2.32
CA THR A 72 9.53 16.92 1.12
C THR A 72 8.39 15.98 0.75
N LEU A 73 7.59 15.58 1.75
CA LEU A 73 6.46 14.67 1.58
C LEU A 73 5.36 15.26 0.70
N THR A 74 4.76 14.38 -0.09
CA THR A 74 3.56 14.71 -0.85
C THR A 74 2.36 14.88 0.08
N GLU A 75 1.36 15.66 -0.34
CA GLU A 75 0.11 15.89 0.38
C GLU A 75 -0.56 14.57 0.76
N LYS A 76 -0.55 13.61 -0.18
CA LYS A 76 -1.09 12.27 -0.01
C LYS A 76 -0.38 11.49 1.09
N GLU A 77 0.96 11.52 1.11
CA GLU A 77 1.73 10.82 2.13
C GLU A 77 1.53 11.42 3.51
N ILE A 78 1.45 12.74 3.61
CA ILE A 78 1.12 13.42 4.87
C ILE A 78 -0.25 12.95 5.39
N VAL A 79 -1.26 12.90 4.51
CA VAL A 79 -2.61 12.41 4.88
C VAL A 79 -2.58 10.92 5.25
N ARG A 80 -1.83 10.09 4.50
CA ARG A 80 -1.67 8.65 4.76
C ARG A 80 -1.03 8.40 6.12
N ILE A 81 0.10 9.05 6.40
CA ILE A 81 0.83 8.92 7.66
C ILE A 81 -0.03 9.40 8.82
N TYR A 82 -0.73 10.52 8.65
CA TYR A 82 -1.66 11.00 9.67
C TYR A 82 -2.82 10.03 9.92
N GLY A 83 -3.26 9.29 8.88
CA GLY A 83 -4.26 8.24 8.99
C GLY A 83 -3.89 7.13 9.98
N MET A 84 -2.62 6.71 10.01
CA MET A 84 -2.12 5.68 10.93
C MET A 84 -2.29 6.06 12.41
N ARG A 85 -2.40 7.36 12.72
CA ARG A 85 -2.66 7.83 14.10
C ARG A 85 -3.98 7.27 14.67
N TRP A 86 -4.96 6.97 13.82
CA TRP A 86 -6.23 6.40 14.28
C TRP A 86 -6.05 5.06 15.01
N ASP A 87 -5.00 4.31 14.68
CA ASP A 87 -4.71 3.02 15.31
C ASP A 87 -4.50 3.15 16.83
N ILE A 88 -3.97 4.28 17.29
CA ILE A 88 -3.82 4.58 18.73
C ILE A 88 -5.20 4.72 19.42
N GLU A 89 -6.19 5.29 18.73
CA GLU A 89 -7.54 5.41 19.27
C GLU A 89 -8.22 4.03 19.37
N VAL A 90 -8.01 3.17 18.38
CA VAL A 90 -8.46 1.77 18.41
C VAL A 90 -7.76 1.00 19.54
N PHE A 91 -6.45 1.15 19.69
CA PHE A 91 -5.67 0.59 20.81
C PHE A 91 -6.26 1.01 22.16
N PHE A 92 -6.49 2.30 22.39
CA PHE A 92 -7.06 2.77 23.66
C PHE A 92 -8.49 2.29 23.89
N LYS A 93 -9.29 2.16 22.82
CA LYS A 93 -10.64 1.58 22.91
C LYS A 93 -10.58 0.12 23.33
N VAL A 94 -9.73 -0.69 22.69
CA VAL A 94 -9.58 -2.13 23.00
C VAL A 94 -9.04 -2.33 24.40
N THR A 95 -7.97 -1.64 24.77
CA THR A 95 -7.34 -1.80 26.09
C THR A 95 -8.29 -1.42 27.23
N LYS A 96 -9.06 -0.35 27.10
CA LYS A 96 -10.02 0.08 28.14
C LYS A 96 -11.28 -0.79 28.17
N SER A 97 -11.88 -1.05 27.02
CA SER A 97 -13.19 -1.72 26.94
C SER A 97 -13.09 -3.24 27.03
N LEU A 98 -12.11 -3.85 26.36
CA LEU A 98 -11.98 -5.30 26.25
C LEU A 98 -10.96 -5.86 27.24
N LEU A 99 -9.80 -5.22 27.36
CA LEU A 99 -8.72 -5.66 28.26
C LEU A 99 -8.80 -5.00 29.64
N LYS A 100 -9.92 -4.33 29.94
CA LYS A 100 -10.28 -3.81 31.25
C LYS A 100 -9.18 -2.98 31.95
N LEU A 101 -8.38 -2.22 31.19
CA LEU A 101 -7.27 -1.39 31.71
C LEU A 101 -7.64 -0.55 32.94
N GLN A 102 -8.88 -0.07 33.01
CA GLN A 102 -9.36 0.76 34.12
C GLN A 102 -10.20 0.00 35.15
N LYS A 103 -10.71 -1.20 34.84
CA LYS A 103 -11.73 -1.88 35.65
C LYS A 103 -11.27 -3.22 36.23
N GLU A 104 -10.20 -3.82 35.70
CA GLU A 104 -9.71 -5.12 36.14
C GLU A 104 -9.11 -5.05 37.54
N PHE A 105 -8.39 -3.97 37.84
CA PHE A 105 -7.63 -3.85 39.07
C PHE A 105 -7.65 -2.39 39.59
N GLN A 106 -7.85 -2.21 40.91
CA GLN A 106 -7.91 -0.90 41.59
C GLN A 106 -6.82 -0.80 42.66
N GLY A 107 -5.56 -0.95 42.23
CA GLY A 107 -4.39 -0.86 43.09
C GLY A 107 -4.11 0.57 43.55
N ARG A 108 -3.66 0.73 44.80
CA ARG A 108 -3.24 2.03 45.36
C ARG A 108 -1.73 2.29 45.26
N SER A 109 -0.94 1.27 44.89
CA SER A 109 0.50 1.40 44.68
C SER A 109 0.81 1.81 43.24
N TYR A 110 1.80 2.67 43.08
CA TYR A 110 2.26 3.14 41.77
C TYR A 110 2.91 2.01 40.96
N ASP A 111 3.74 1.17 41.59
CA ASP A 111 4.40 0.03 40.94
C ASP A 111 3.39 -0.98 40.40
N LEU A 112 2.27 -1.12 41.11
CA LEU A 112 1.16 -1.98 40.73
C LEU A 112 0.42 -1.43 39.52
N LEU A 113 0.22 -0.10 39.44
CA LEU A 113 -0.37 0.56 38.28
C LEU A 113 0.51 0.41 37.02
N ILE A 114 1.83 0.56 37.18
CA ILE A 114 2.79 0.33 36.09
C ILE A 114 2.71 -1.12 35.63
N SER A 115 2.86 -2.07 36.55
CA SER A 115 2.85 -3.51 36.23
C SER A 115 1.56 -3.92 35.52
N HIS A 116 0.40 -3.49 36.03
CA HIS A 116 -0.90 -3.74 35.42
C HIS A 116 -0.98 -3.18 33.99
N THR A 117 -0.57 -1.93 33.79
CA THR A 117 -0.59 -1.28 32.46
C THR A 117 0.30 -2.03 31.48
N THR A 118 1.50 -2.43 31.90
CA THR A 118 2.43 -3.23 31.09
C THR A 118 1.81 -4.57 30.68
N ILE A 119 1.18 -5.28 31.61
CA ILE A 119 0.50 -6.55 31.32
C ILE A 119 -0.66 -6.37 30.34
N VAL A 120 -1.49 -5.33 30.52
CA VAL A 120 -2.57 -5.02 29.57
C VAL A 120 -2.03 -4.75 28.17
N PHE A 121 -0.94 -3.98 28.05
CA PHE A 121 -0.34 -3.64 26.77
C PHE A 121 0.32 -4.85 26.10
N ALA A 122 1.02 -5.68 26.86
CA ALA A 122 1.57 -6.95 26.36
C ALA A 122 0.47 -7.87 25.84
N ARG A 123 -0.65 -8.01 26.58
CA ARG A 123 -1.83 -8.78 26.13
C ARG A 123 -2.39 -8.22 24.83
N TYR A 124 -2.50 -6.90 24.70
CA TYR A 124 -2.94 -6.28 23.44
C TYR A 124 -2.02 -6.63 22.28
N ILE A 125 -0.69 -6.55 22.46
CA ILE A 125 0.28 -6.85 21.41
C ILE A 125 0.10 -8.28 20.91
N VAL A 126 0.04 -9.26 21.82
CA VAL A 126 -0.15 -10.67 21.45
C VAL A 126 -1.48 -10.89 20.72
N LEU A 127 -2.59 -10.32 21.23
CA LEU A 127 -3.90 -10.49 20.63
C LEU A 127 -4.02 -9.80 19.27
N SER A 128 -3.45 -8.59 19.12
CA SER A 128 -3.45 -7.86 17.85
C SER A 128 -2.59 -8.56 16.80
N TRP A 129 -1.45 -9.13 17.20
CA TRP A 129 -0.63 -10.00 16.36
C TRP A 129 -1.40 -11.24 15.89
N GLN A 130 -2.00 -11.97 16.81
CA GLN A 130 -2.77 -13.18 16.48
C GLN A 130 -3.97 -12.86 15.57
N ASN A 131 -4.69 -11.77 15.83
CA ASN A 131 -5.77 -11.31 14.97
C ASN A 131 -5.26 -10.95 13.57
N ARG A 132 -4.09 -10.31 13.46
CA ARG A 132 -3.47 -10.03 12.17
C ARG A 132 -3.14 -11.32 11.41
N CYS A 133 -2.53 -12.31 12.06
CA CYS A 133 -2.23 -13.59 11.43
C CYS A 133 -3.47 -14.34 10.94
N ASN A 134 -4.61 -14.18 11.62
CA ASN A 134 -5.84 -14.90 11.30
C ASN A 134 -6.79 -14.14 10.36
N THR A 135 -6.60 -12.84 10.12
CA THR A 135 -7.55 -11.99 9.37
C THR A 135 -6.92 -11.23 8.21
N ASP A 136 -5.60 -11.05 8.18
CA ASP A 136 -4.93 -10.34 7.09
C ASP A 136 -4.52 -11.34 5.99
N ASP A 137 -5.27 -11.38 4.88
CA ASP A 137 -4.94 -12.17 3.68
C ASP A 137 -3.57 -11.81 3.07
N ARG A 138 -2.93 -10.70 3.49
CA ARG A 138 -1.59 -10.31 3.01
C ARG A 138 -0.50 -11.31 3.35
N THR A 139 -0.69 -12.23 4.29
CA THR A 139 0.24 -13.37 4.45
C THR A 139 0.19 -14.31 3.24
N ILE A 140 -0.92 -14.40 2.51
CA ILE A 140 -0.99 -15.06 1.19
C ILE A 140 -0.34 -14.18 0.12
N GLY A 141 -0.22 -12.88 0.31
CA GLY A 141 0.52 -12.00 -0.60
C GLY A 141 1.99 -12.42 -0.77
N GLY A 142 2.64 -12.85 0.32
CA GLY A 142 3.98 -13.45 0.25
C GLY A 142 3.99 -14.75 -0.55
N LEU A 143 3.04 -15.66 -0.27
CA LEU A 143 2.86 -16.89 -1.05
C LEU A 143 2.57 -16.60 -2.53
N PHE A 144 1.84 -15.53 -2.84
CA PHE A 144 1.56 -15.08 -4.19
C PHE A 144 2.81 -14.55 -4.89
N PHE A 145 3.67 -13.80 -4.19
CA PHE A 145 4.96 -13.36 -4.76
C PHE A 145 5.91 -14.53 -4.97
N GLU A 146 6.02 -15.46 -4.02
CA GLU A 146 6.80 -16.70 -4.18
C GLU A 146 6.26 -17.55 -5.33
N LEU A 147 4.93 -17.69 -5.47
CA LEU A 147 4.30 -18.36 -6.62
C LEU A 147 4.56 -17.62 -7.93
N CYS A 148 4.54 -16.28 -7.94
CA CYS A 148 4.87 -15.50 -9.12
C CYS A 148 6.36 -15.61 -9.50
N ASP A 149 7.26 -15.71 -8.52
CA ASP A 149 8.68 -15.91 -8.73
C ASP A 149 8.97 -17.36 -9.19
N GLU A 150 8.32 -18.37 -8.63
CA GLU A 150 8.42 -19.76 -9.08
C GLU A 150 7.81 -19.96 -10.48
N VAL A 151 6.70 -19.27 -10.79
CA VAL A 151 6.14 -19.22 -12.15
C VAL A 151 7.04 -18.41 -13.11
N ASN A 152 7.79 -17.42 -12.63
CA ASN A 152 8.84 -16.76 -13.43
C ASN A 152 10.07 -17.65 -13.64
N GLU A 153 10.42 -18.52 -12.68
CA GLU A 153 11.51 -19.49 -12.83
C GLU A 153 11.21 -20.53 -13.92
N LEU A 154 9.92 -20.85 -14.13
CA LEU A 154 9.43 -21.52 -15.33
C LEU A 154 9.03 -20.49 -16.39
N ASP A 155 10.04 -19.83 -17.00
CA ASP A 155 9.81 -18.91 -18.12
C ASP A 155 8.93 -19.61 -19.16
N TRP A 156 7.74 -19.07 -19.39
CA TRP A 156 6.72 -19.65 -20.27
C TRP A 156 7.28 -19.93 -21.67
N VAL A 157 8.28 -19.14 -22.10
CA VAL A 157 9.04 -19.36 -23.33
C VAL A 157 9.79 -20.70 -23.30
N VAL A 158 10.49 -21.00 -22.20
CA VAL A 158 11.24 -22.24 -22.00
C VAL A 158 10.31 -23.45 -21.95
N ALA A 159 9.20 -23.36 -21.22
CA ALA A 159 8.20 -24.44 -21.15
C ALA A 159 7.58 -24.73 -22.53
N LEU A 160 7.30 -23.69 -23.31
CA LEU A 160 6.72 -23.83 -24.64
C LEU A 160 7.72 -24.37 -25.66
N GLN A 161 9.01 -24.02 -25.52
CA GLN A 161 10.08 -24.61 -26.32
C GLN A 161 10.26 -26.10 -26.02
N GLN A 162 10.28 -26.51 -24.75
CA GLN A 162 10.36 -27.92 -24.35
C GLN A 162 9.18 -28.75 -24.88
N LEU A 163 7.97 -28.19 -24.88
CA LEU A 163 6.79 -28.85 -25.45
C LEU A 163 6.96 -29.11 -26.95
N ILE A 164 7.51 -28.15 -27.70
CA ILE A 164 7.76 -28.31 -29.14
C ILE A 164 8.84 -29.37 -29.38
N GLU A 165 9.92 -29.37 -28.60
CA GLU A 165 10.98 -30.39 -28.69
C GLU A 165 10.44 -31.80 -28.43
N LEU A 166 9.61 -31.97 -27.39
CA LEU A 166 8.92 -33.24 -27.11
C LEU A 166 8.05 -33.71 -28.27
N ILE A 167 7.28 -32.80 -28.89
CA ILE A 167 6.45 -33.16 -30.05
C ILE A 167 7.34 -33.55 -31.24
N GLN A 168 8.45 -32.85 -31.47
CA GLN A 168 9.41 -33.20 -32.52
C GLN A 168 10.06 -34.58 -32.29
N ASP A 169 10.37 -34.93 -31.05
CA ASP A 169 10.92 -36.25 -30.72
C ASP A 169 9.89 -37.36 -30.94
N VAL A 170 8.64 -37.17 -30.52
CA VAL A 170 7.54 -38.10 -30.81
C VAL A 170 7.31 -38.26 -32.33
N LEU A 171 7.55 -37.20 -33.11
CA LEU A 171 7.46 -37.23 -34.57
C LEU A 171 8.59 -38.03 -35.24
N LYS A 172 9.74 -38.22 -34.57
CA LYS A 172 10.83 -39.06 -35.09
C LYS A 172 10.48 -40.56 -35.00
N GLU A 173 9.66 -40.94 -34.02
CA GLU A 173 9.32 -42.35 -33.76
C GLU A 173 7.99 -42.80 -34.40
N THR A 174 7.26 -41.90 -35.06
CA THR A 174 5.91 -42.19 -35.60
C THR A 174 5.87 -42.45 -37.11
N ASN A 175 4.81 -43.15 -37.53
CA ASN A 175 4.58 -43.52 -38.93
C ASN A 175 4.34 -42.29 -39.84
N SER A 176 4.81 -42.35 -41.09
CA SER A 176 4.88 -41.19 -42.03
C SER A 176 3.56 -40.45 -42.24
N LYS A 177 2.43 -41.15 -42.14
CA LYS A 177 1.08 -40.57 -42.31
C LYS A 177 0.64 -39.73 -41.11
N LEU A 178 1.00 -40.15 -39.89
CA LEU A 178 0.73 -39.41 -38.65
C LEU A 178 1.65 -38.20 -38.52
N LYS A 179 2.92 -38.36 -38.94
CA LYS A 179 3.91 -37.27 -38.95
C LYS A 179 3.41 -36.06 -39.75
N LYS A 180 2.96 -36.29 -40.99
CA LYS A 180 2.40 -35.23 -41.85
C LYS A 180 1.16 -34.57 -41.27
N LEU A 181 0.30 -35.33 -40.60
CA LEU A 181 -0.92 -34.80 -39.98
C LEU A 181 -0.56 -33.85 -38.83
N ILE A 182 0.32 -34.28 -37.94
CA ILE A 182 0.74 -33.49 -36.76
C ILE A 182 1.51 -32.24 -37.20
N GLU A 183 2.41 -32.35 -38.18
CA GLU A 183 3.12 -31.20 -38.76
C GLU A 183 2.15 -30.16 -39.36
N SER A 184 1.12 -30.61 -40.09
CA SER A 184 0.12 -29.69 -40.65
C SER A 184 -0.68 -28.95 -39.56
N GLN A 185 -1.03 -29.64 -38.47
CA GLN A 185 -1.80 -29.06 -37.37
C GLN A 185 -0.93 -28.10 -36.53
N LEU A 186 0.33 -28.43 -36.29
CA LEU A 186 1.27 -27.54 -35.61
C LEU A 186 1.49 -26.25 -36.40
N THR A 187 1.66 -26.35 -37.71
CA THR A 187 1.85 -25.19 -38.58
C THR A 187 0.61 -24.29 -38.58
N GLN A 188 -0.59 -24.88 -38.64
CA GLN A 188 -1.85 -24.13 -38.57
C GLN A 188 -2.04 -23.45 -37.20
N TRP A 189 -1.69 -24.14 -36.11
CA TRP A 189 -1.75 -23.59 -34.76
C TRP A 189 -0.77 -22.43 -34.58
N MET A 190 0.50 -22.59 -34.99
CA MET A 190 1.50 -21.51 -34.96
C MET A 190 1.06 -20.30 -35.78
N ALA A 191 0.44 -20.50 -36.94
CA ALA A 191 -0.09 -19.42 -37.75
C ALA A 191 -1.20 -18.63 -37.03
N GLY A 192 -2.00 -19.29 -36.19
CA GLY A 192 -3.06 -18.69 -35.38
C GLY A 192 -2.58 -17.92 -34.13
N LEU A 193 -1.30 -18.02 -33.75
CA LEU A 193 -0.79 -17.36 -32.54
C LEU A 193 -0.66 -15.83 -32.71
N PRO A 194 -0.90 -15.06 -31.63
CA PRO A 194 -0.59 -13.62 -31.57
C PRO A 194 0.87 -13.29 -31.89
N SER A 195 1.11 -12.11 -32.48
CA SER A 195 2.44 -11.66 -32.92
C SER A 195 3.47 -11.60 -31.79
N TYR A 196 3.06 -11.23 -30.58
CA TYR A 196 3.95 -11.16 -29.42
C TYR A 196 4.42 -12.55 -28.95
N ILE A 197 3.66 -13.63 -29.20
CA ILE A 197 4.06 -15.01 -28.87
C ILE A 197 4.98 -15.56 -29.96
N LYS A 198 4.68 -15.27 -31.23
CA LYS A 198 5.51 -15.68 -32.38
C LYS A 198 6.95 -15.17 -32.30
N ALA A 199 7.18 -14.04 -31.65
CA ALA A 199 8.52 -13.49 -31.46
C ALA A 199 9.43 -14.33 -30.55
N TYR A 200 8.85 -15.15 -29.67
CA TYR A 200 9.58 -16.00 -28.72
C TYR A 200 9.73 -17.44 -29.20
N LEU A 201 9.00 -17.83 -30.24
CA LEU A 201 9.19 -19.09 -30.93
C LEU A 201 10.35 -18.88 -31.92
N PRO A 202 11.57 -19.42 -31.66
CA PRO A 202 12.62 -19.34 -32.66
C PRO A 202 12.05 -19.96 -33.92
N ILE A 203 12.06 -19.16 -34.99
CA ILE A 203 11.63 -19.57 -36.31
C ILE A 203 12.50 -20.79 -36.64
N SER A 204 11.95 -21.99 -36.44
CA SER A 204 12.43 -23.21 -37.08
C SER A 204 12.07 -23.10 -38.56
N SER A 205 12.60 -22.06 -39.21
CA SER A 205 12.88 -22.06 -40.63
C SER A 205 13.98 -23.09 -40.81
N CYS A 206 13.59 -24.35 -40.80
CA CYS A 206 14.20 -25.33 -41.66
C CYS A 206 13.94 -24.85 -43.09
N GLU A 207 14.68 -23.83 -43.53
CA GLU A 207 15.00 -23.68 -44.93
C GLU A 207 15.89 -24.85 -45.30
N SER A 208 15.34 -25.73 -46.12
CA SER A 208 15.97 -26.71 -47.03
C SER A 208 17.14 -27.55 -46.52
#